data_AF-A0A377DV34-F1
#
_entry.id   AF-A0A377DV34-F1
#
_cell.length_a   1.000
_cell.length_b   1.000
_cell.length_c   1.000
_cell.angle_alpha   90.00
_cell.angle_beta   90.00
_cell.angle_gamma   90.00
#
_symmetry.space_group_name_H-M   'P 1'
#
loop_
_entity.id
_entity.type
_entity.pdbx_description
1 polymer ?
#
loop_
_entity_poly.entity_id
_entity_poly.type
_entity_poly.pdbx_seq_one_letter_code
_entity_poly.pdbx_strand_id
1 'polypeptide(L)'
;MDFFSVQNILVHIPIGAGGYDLSWIEAVGTIAGLLCIGLASLEKISNYFFGLINVTLFGIIFFQIQLYASLLLQVFFFAANIYGWYAWSRQTSQNEAELKIRWLPLPKALSWLAVCVVSIGLMTVFINPVFAFLTRVAVMIMQALGLQVVMPELQPDAFPFLGFMHDGVIYRGNDSDDA
;
A
#
# COMPACT_ATOMS: atom_id res chain seq x y z
N MET A 1 -19.18 1.44 -24.06
CA MET A 1 -19.40 2.13 -22.76
C MET A 1 -18.03 2.29 -22.12
N ASP A 2 -17.21 3.18 -22.70
CA ASP A 2 -15.77 3.30 -22.42
C ASP A 2 -15.47 4.22 -21.23
N PHE A 3 -16.49 4.57 -20.44
CA PHE A 3 -16.39 5.46 -19.29
C PHE A 3 -15.66 4.85 -18.09
N PHE A 4 -15.65 3.53 -17.96
CA PHE A 4 -15.00 2.82 -16.85
C PHE A 4 -13.62 2.26 -17.21
N SER A 5 -13.10 2.60 -18.39
CA SER A 5 -11.79 2.13 -18.86
C SER A 5 -10.68 3.05 -18.35
N VAL A 6 -9.57 2.48 -17.88
CA VAL A 6 -8.36 3.24 -17.50
C VAL A 6 -7.85 4.10 -18.66
N GLN A 7 -8.15 3.70 -19.90
CA GLN A 7 -7.77 4.42 -21.12
C GLN A 7 -8.57 5.72 -21.35
N ASN A 8 -9.61 5.99 -20.57
CA ASN A 8 -10.39 7.22 -20.68
C ASN A 8 -9.77 8.34 -19.85
N ILE A 9 -8.86 9.07 -20.47
CA ILE A 9 -8.02 10.09 -19.81
C ILE A 9 -8.83 11.37 -19.57
N LEU A 10 -8.83 11.81 -18.31
CA LEU A 10 -9.49 13.04 -17.86
C LEU A 10 -8.54 14.23 -17.97
N VAL A 11 -7.34 14.11 -17.38
CA VAL A 11 -6.31 15.15 -17.40
C VAL A 11 -4.94 14.49 -17.60
N HIS A 12 -4.21 14.95 -18.60
CA HIS A 12 -2.78 14.67 -18.75
C HIS A 12 -1.99 15.70 -17.93
N ILE A 13 -1.35 15.28 -16.85
CA ILE A 13 -0.52 16.16 -16.02
C ILE A 13 0.93 16.05 -16.51
N PRO A 14 1.53 17.10 -17.10
CA PRO A 14 2.91 17.04 -17.59
C PRO A 14 3.92 17.19 -16.42
N ILE A 15 4.00 16.19 -15.54
CA ILE A 15 5.02 16.11 -14.48
C ILE A 15 6.14 15.16 -14.93
N GLY A 16 7.32 15.68 -15.26
CA GLY A 16 8.47 14.90 -15.70
C GLY A 16 8.41 14.44 -17.16
N ALA A 17 9.47 13.77 -17.64
CA ALA A 17 9.74 13.48 -19.06
C ALA A 17 8.74 12.52 -19.76
N GLY A 18 7.68 12.09 -19.08
CA GLY A 18 6.67 11.16 -19.62
C GLY A 18 5.21 11.52 -19.37
N GLY A 19 4.90 12.55 -18.58
CA GLY A 19 3.52 12.88 -18.20
C GLY A 19 2.80 11.76 -17.41
N TYR A 20 1.75 12.11 -16.66
CA TYR A 20 0.85 11.14 -16.06
C TYR A 20 -0.56 11.35 -16.60
N ASP A 21 -1.07 10.32 -17.26
CA ASP A 21 -2.43 10.26 -17.77
C ASP A 21 -3.37 9.82 -16.65
N LEU A 22 -4.07 10.78 -16.04
CA LEU A 22 -5.04 10.48 -14.99
C LEU A 22 -6.37 10.06 -15.62
N SER A 23 -6.76 8.81 -15.39
CA SER A 23 -8.05 8.30 -15.87
C SER A 23 -9.24 8.90 -15.11
N TRP A 24 -10.38 9.01 -15.78
CA TRP A 24 -11.65 9.41 -15.15
C TRP A 24 -12.01 8.54 -13.94
N ILE A 25 -11.83 7.23 -14.06
CA ILE A 25 -12.17 6.28 -13.00
C ILE A 25 -11.23 6.41 -11.79
N GLU A 26 -9.95 6.71 -12.02
CA GLU A 26 -8.96 6.93 -10.96
C GLU A 26 -9.24 8.22 -10.20
N ALA A 27 -9.57 9.31 -10.92
CA ALA A 27 -9.91 10.58 -10.30
C ALA A 27 -11.15 10.46 -9.41
N VAL A 28 -12.21 9.83 -9.92
CA VAL A 28 -13.46 9.61 -9.15
C VAL A 28 -13.22 8.66 -7.97
N GLY A 29 -12.46 7.57 -8.18
CA GLY A 29 -12.07 6.66 -7.11
C GLY A 29 -11.32 7.39 -5.99
N THR A 30 -10.32 8.19 -6.35
CA THR A 30 -9.52 8.97 -5.40
C THR A 30 -10.39 9.96 -4.60
N ILE A 31 -11.29 10.70 -5.27
CA ILE A 31 -12.21 11.63 -4.59
C ILE A 31 -13.14 10.87 -3.64
N ALA A 32 -13.70 9.73 -4.06
CA ALA A 32 -14.53 8.89 -3.21
C ALA A 32 -13.75 8.38 -1.98
N GLY A 33 -12.48 8.01 -2.16
CA GLY A 33 -11.58 7.64 -1.07
C GLY A 33 -11.29 8.78 -0.10
N LEU A 34 -11.05 10.00 -0.59
CA LEU A 34 -10.87 11.18 0.26
C LEU A 34 -12.14 11.53 1.05
N LEU A 35 -13.30 11.45 0.40
CA LEU A 35 -14.60 11.65 1.06
C LEU A 35 -14.87 10.58 2.12
N CYS A 36 -14.53 9.32 1.84
CA CYS A 36 -14.56 8.21 2.80
C CYS A 36 -13.75 8.60 4.06
N ILE A 37 -12.45 8.91 3.93
CA ILE A 37 -11.60 9.27 5.09
C ILE A 37 -12.14 10.51 5.83
N GLY A 38 -12.61 11.52 5.11
CA GLY A 38 -13.22 12.71 5.71
C GLY A 38 -14.46 12.39 6.52
N LEU A 39 -15.34 11.53 6.00
CA LEU A 39 -16.55 11.09 6.70
C LEU A 39 -16.25 10.13 7.86
N ALA A 40 -15.19 9.32 7.75
CA ALA A 40 -14.69 8.49 8.85
C ALA A 40 -14.22 9.34 10.03
N SER A 41 -13.49 10.43 9.74
CA SER A 41 -13.06 11.40 10.75
C SER A 41 -14.24 12.12 11.41
N LEU A 42 -15.35 12.27 10.69
CA LEU A 42 -16.62 12.81 11.20
C LEU A 42 -17.55 11.74 11.80
N GLU A 43 -17.07 10.51 11.96
CA GLU A 43 -17.82 9.35 12.52
C GLU A 43 -19.18 9.08 11.84
N LYS A 44 -19.33 9.49 10.58
CA LYS A 44 -20.59 9.30 9.83
C LYS A 44 -20.63 7.90 9.21
N ILE A 45 -21.73 7.18 9.39
CA ILE A 45 -22.00 5.87 8.75
C ILE A 45 -21.92 5.97 7.21
N SER A 46 -22.17 7.14 6.64
CA SER A 46 -22.02 7.41 5.19
C SER A 46 -20.60 7.11 4.66
N ASN A 47 -19.58 7.12 5.52
CA ASN A 47 -18.22 6.67 5.20
C ASN A 47 -18.21 5.32 4.47
N TYR A 48 -18.98 4.33 4.96
CA TYR A 48 -18.98 2.99 4.39
C TYR A 48 -19.54 2.95 2.97
N PHE A 49 -20.51 3.82 2.65
CA PHE A 49 -21.05 3.92 1.29
C PHE A 49 -20.00 4.44 0.30
N PHE A 50 -19.31 5.53 0.66
CA PHE A 50 -18.19 6.04 -0.15
C PHE A 50 -17.00 5.06 -0.19
N GLY A 51 -16.77 4.33 0.90
CA GLY A 51 -15.80 3.24 0.99
C GLY A 51 -16.10 2.11 0.00
N LEU A 52 -17.36 1.67 -0.11
CA LEU A 52 -17.76 0.65 -1.09
C LEU A 52 -17.58 1.12 -2.53
N ILE A 53 -17.92 2.39 -2.83
CA ILE A 53 -17.72 2.98 -4.15
C ILE A 53 -16.23 3.03 -4.48
N ASN A 54 -15.42 3.61 -3.58
CA ASN A 54 -13.98 3.68 -3.72
C ASN A 54 -13.38 2.30 -3.97
N VAL A 55 -13.79 1.34 -3.13
CA VAL A 55 -13.21 0.00 -3.18
C VAL A 55 -13.54 -0.69 -4.50
N THR A 56 -14.78 -0.57 -4.97
CA THR A 56 -15.23 -1.14 -6.23
C THR A 56 -14.52 -0.53 -7.45
N LEU A 57 -14.36 0.81 -7.48
CA LEU A 57 -13.71 1.49 -8.61
C LEU A 57 -12.23 1.11 -8.75
N PHE A 58 -11.49 1.08 -7.66
CA PHE A 58 -10.11 0.59 -7.66
C PHE A 58 -10.01 -0.90 -7.99
N GLY A 59 -11.00 -1.70 -7.59
CA GLY A 59 -11.07 -3.11 -7.98
C GLY A 59 -11.17 -3.28 -9.50
N ILE A 60 -12.01 -2.48 -10.16
CA ILE A 60 -12.13 -2.49 -11.62
C ILE A 60 -10.80 -2.08 -12.29
N ILE A 61 -10.11 -1.07 -11.75
CA ILE A 61 -8.79 -0.65 -12.25
C ILE A 61 -7.76 -1.78 -12.14
N PHE A 62 -7.63 -2.41 -10.96
CA PHE A 62 -6.67 -3.50 -10.75
C PHE A 62 -6.99 -4.74 -11.60
N PHE A 63 -8.26 -4.99 -11.89
CA PHE A 63 -8.65 -6.04 -12.82
C PHE A 63 -8.19 -5.74 -14.26
N GLN A 64 -8.30 -4.48 -14.71
CA GLN A 64 -7.84 -4.07 -16.05
C GLN A 64 -6.31 -4.12 -16.20
N ILE A 65 -5.56 -3.74 -15.16
CA ILE A 65 -4.08 -3.75 -15.15
C ILE A 65 -3.53 -5.15 -14.79
N GLN A 66 -4.40 -6.15 -14.61
CA GLN A 66 -4.05 -7.54 -14.25
C GLN A 66 -3.27 -7.68 -12.93
N LEU A 67 -3.43 -6.73 -12.02
CA LEU A 67 -2.81 -6.74 -10.68
C LEU A 67 -3.68 -7.53 -9.69
N TYR A 68 -3.66 -8.86 -9.82
CA TYR A 68 -4.54 -9.75 -9.05
C TYR A 68 -4.33 -9.70 -7.53
N ALA A 69 -3.10 -9.45 -7.06
CA ALA A 69 -2.81 -9.32 -5.63
C ALA A 69 -3.55 -8.12 -5.01
N SER A 70 -3.47 -6.96 -5.67
CA SER A 70 -4.17 -5.74 -5.25
C SER A 70 -5.68 -5.87 -5.39
N LEU A 71 -6.16 -6.58 -6.42
CA LEU A 71 -7.59 -6.89 -6.58
C LEU A 71 -8.14 -7.70 -5.39
N LEU A 72 -7.42 -8.73 -4.93
CA LEU A 72 -7.85 -9.54 -3.79
C LEU A 72 -7.88 -8.71 -2.50
N LEU A 73 -6.87 -7.87 -2.27
CA LEU A 73 -6.87 -6.90 -1.17
C LEU A 73 -8.12 -6.01 -1.21
N GLN A 74 -8.53 -5.61 -2.42
CA GLN A 74 -9.71 -4.80 -2.63
C GLN A 74 -11.01 -5.53 -2.24
N VAL A 75 -11.13 -6.82 -2.57
CA VAL A 75 -12.25 -7.66 -2.13
C VAL A 75 -12.28 -7.80 -0.61
N PHE A 76 -11.12 -7.93 0.03
CA PHE A 76 -11.04 -7.95 1.49
C PHE A 76 -11.56 -6.65 2.10
N PHE A 77 -11.13 -5.49 1.58
CA PHE A 77 -11.65 -4.20 2.06
C PHE A 77 -13.12 -3.99 1.75
N PHE A 78 -13.64 -4.59 0.69
CA PHE A 78 -15.07 -4.58 0.38
C PHE A 78 -15.86 -5.28 1.49
N ALA A 79 -15.43 -6.49 1.87
CA ALA A 79 -16.03 -7.23 2.97
C ALA A 79 -15.91 -6.48 4.31
N ALA A 80 -14.73 -5.87 4.58
CA ALA A 80 -14.51 -5.08 5.78
C ALA A 80 -15.43 -3.84 5.86
N ASN A 81 -15.70 -3.17 4.74
CA ASN A 81 -16.64 -2.04 4.69
C ASN A 81 -18.09 -2.48 4.96
N ILE A 82 -18.51 -3.63 4.44
CA ILE A 82 -19.85 -4.20 4.76
C ILE A 82 -19.93 -4.55 6.24
N TYR A 83 -18.89 -5.20 6.78
CA TYR A 83 -18.85 -5.56 8.19
C TYR A 83 -18.86 -4.32 9.09
N GLY A 84 -18.06 -3.31 8.76
CA GLY A 84 -18.03 -2.04 9.47
C GLY A 84 -19.39 -1.35 9.46
N TRP A 85 -20.06 -1.30 8.30
CA TRP A 85 -21.42 -0.78 8.21
C TRP A 85 -22.39 -1.56 9.09
N TYR A 86 -22.35 -2.90 9.04
CA TYR A 86 -23.21 -3.73 9.87
C TYR A 86 -22.97 -3.51 11.38
N ALA A 87 -21.71 -3.46 11.83
CA ALA A 87 -21.36 -3.25 13.22
C ALA A 87 -21.79 -1.85 13.72
N TRP A 88 -21.50 -0.80 12.95
CA TRP A 88 -21.79 0.58 13.34
C TRP A 88 -23.28 0.93 13.23
N SER A 89 -24.00 0.34 12.27
CA SER A 89 -25.45 0.48 12.15
C SER A 89 -26.21 -0.14 13.33
N ARG A 90 -25.59 -1.04 14.09
CA ARG A 90 -26.21 -1.71 15.24
C ARG A 90 -25.83 -1.07 16.58
N GLN A 91 -24.67 -0.41 16.65
CA GLN A 91 -24.25 0.37 17.83
C GLN A 91 -25.05 1.66 18.02
N THR A 92 -25.57 2.28 16.95
CA THR A 92 -26.35 3.52 17.07
C THR A 92 -27.68 3.35 17.85
N SER A 93 -28.22 2.13 17.97
CA SER A 93 -29.44 1.85 18.75
C SER A 93 -29.20 1.75 20.26
N GLN A 94 -27.95 1.60 20.71
CA GLN A 94 -27.58 1.56 22.12
C GLN A 94 -26.68 2.78 22.39
N ASN A 95 -27.33 3.83 22.88
CA ASN A 95 -26.78 5.14 23.21
C ASN A 95 -25.61 5.04 24.21
N GLU A 96 -24.38 4.78 23.74
CA GLU A 96 -23.19 4.75 24.57
C GLU A 96 -22.03 5.57 23.97
N ALA A 97 -21.67 6.57 24.76
CA ALA A 97 -20.43 7.33 24.74
C ALA A 97 -20.14 8.11 23.46
N GLU A 98 -20.62 9.36 23.45
CA GLU A 98 -19.87 10.51 22.92
C GLU A 98 -18.38 10.24 23.12
N LEU A 99 -17.66 9.91 22.04
CA LEU A 99 -16.24 9.58 22.11
C LEU A 99 -15.55 10.80 22.69
N LYS A 100 -15.27 10.78 24.00
CA LYS A 100 -14.48 11.80 24.66
C LYS A 100 -13.14 11.80 23.94
N ILE A 101 -12.94 12.79 23.07
CA ILE A 101 -11.69 13.11 22.42
C ILE A 101 -10.70 13.45 23.54
N ARG A 102 -10.08 12.41 24.10
CA ARG A 102 -8.92 12.55 24.96
C ARG A 102 -7.75 12.68 24.03
N TRP A 103 -7.26 13.91 23.90
CA TRP A 103 -5.95 14.17 23.32
C TRP A 103 -4.94 13.21 23.92
N LEU A 104 -4.27 12.46 23.06
CA LEU A 104 -3.22 11.55 23.48
C LEU A 104 -2.12 12.40 24.11
N PRO A 105 -1.77 12.18 25.39
CA PRO A 105 -0.76 13.02 26.05
C PRO A 105 0.54 12.92 25.27
N LEU A 106 1.17 14.07 24.99
CA LEU A 106 2.40 14.22 24.21
C LEU A 106 3.45 13.11 24.42
N PRO A 107 3.75 12.64 25.66
CA PRO A 107 4.70 11.54 25.86
C PRO A 107 4.26 10.20 25.27
N LYS A 108 2.96 9.88 25.26
CA LYS A 108 2.42 8.66 24.63
C LYS A 108 2.41 8.79 23.11
N ALA A 109 2.14 9.98 22.57
CA ALA A 109 2.25 10.21 21.13
C ALA A 109 3.70 10.03 20.66
N LEU A 110 4.68 10.54 21.43
CA LEU A 110 6.09 10.40 21.13
C LEU A 110 6.56 8.93 21.22
N SER A 111 6.07 8.16 22.20
CA SER A 111 6.38 6.73 22.26
C SER A 111 5.82 5.96 21.07
N TRP A 112 4.58 6.27 20.64
CA TRP A 112 4.01 5.66 19.43
C TRP A 112 4.77 6.04 18.16
N LEU A 113 5.18 7.31 18.05
CA LEU A 113 6.01 7.77 16.93
C LEU A 113 7.36 7.04 16.92
N ALA A 114 8.01 6.91 18.07
CA ALA A 114 9.26 6.17 18.19
C ALA A 114 9.10 4.69 17.77
N VAL A 115 8.02 4.03 18.20
CA VAL A 115 7.71 2.65 17.78
C VAL A 115 7.50 2.57 16.28
N CYS A 116 6.77 3.51 15.67
CA CYS A 116 6.59 3.55 14.21
C CYS A 116 7.92 3.72 13.48
N VAL A 117 8.76 4.67 13.90
CA VAL A 117 10.08 4.91 13.29
C VAL A 117 10.98 3.68 13.41
N VAL A 118 11.04 3.06 14.60
CA VAL A 118 11.82 1.83 14.81
C VAL A 118 11.28 0.69 13.96
N SER A 119 9.96 0.53 13.86
CA SER A 119 9.34 -0.51 13.05
C SER A 119 9.61 -0.31 11.56
N ILE A 120 9.57 0.94 11.07
CA ILE A 120 9.92 1.28 9.68
C ILE A 120 11.39 0.96 9.43
N GLY A 121 12.31 1.41 10.30
CA GLY A 121 13.74 1.12 10.15
C GLY A 121 14.03 -0.38 10.17
N LEU A 122 13.36 -1.12 11.06
CA LEU A 122 13.48 -2.57 11.11
C LEU A 122 12.93 -3.22 9.83
N MET A 123 11.76 -2.82 9.34
CA MET A 123 11.26 -3.32 8.05
C MET A 123 12.21 -3.03 6.90
N THR A 124 12.82 -1.84 6.84
CA THR A 124 13.79 -1.48 5.81
C THR A 124 15.03 -2.37 5.84
N VAL A 125 15.55 -2.71 7.01
CA VAL A 125 16.72 -3.61 7.12
C VAL A 125 16.35 -5.05 6.79
N PHE A 126 15.17 -5.51 7.22
CA PHE A 126 14.73 -6.89 7.02
C PHE A 126 14.09 -7.17 5.66
N ILE A 127 13.84 -6.16 4.82
CA ILE A 127 13.21 -6.36 3.52
C ILE A 127 14.06 -7.26 2.61
N ASN A 128 15.34 -6.95 2.44
CA ASN A 128 16.25 -7.69 1.57
C ASN A 128 16.38 -9.18 1.97
N PRO A 129 16.65 -9.54 3.23
CA PRO A 129 16.76 -10.95 3.61
C PRO A 129 15.43 -11.71 3.54
N VAL A 130 14.30 -11.05 3.85
CA VAL A 130 12.98 -11.70 3.77
C VAL A 130 12.61 -11.98 2.31
N PHE A 131 12.83 -11.03 1.40
CA PHE A 131 12.61 -11.23 -0.03
C PHE A 131 13.58 -12.28 -0.60
N ALA A 132 14.85 -12.26 -0.22
CA ALA A 132 15.81 -13.28 -0.64
C ALA A 132 15.40 -14.69 -0.15
N PHE A 133 14.89 -14.80 1.07
CA PHE A 133 14.38 -16.06 1.61
C PHE A 133 13.15 -16.56 0.83
N LEU A 134 12.16 -15.69 0.59
CA LEU A 134 10.98 -16.01 -0.20
C LEU A 134 11.35 -16.45 -1.63
N THR A 135 12.28 -15.74 -2.27
CA THR A 135 12.78 -16.09 -3.61
C THR A 135 13.47 -17.45 -3.61
N ARG A 136 14.32 -17.76 -2.62
CA ARG A 136 14.97 -19.08 -2.52
C ARG A 136 13.95 -20.21 -2.36
N VAL A 137 12.95 -20.02 -1.49
CA VAL A 137 11.87 -21.00 -1.30
C VAL A 137 11.08 -21.20 -2.59
N ALA A 138 10.73 -20.10 -3.28
CA ALA A 138 10.00 -20.17 -4.56
C ALA A 138 10.81 -20.92 -5.63
N VAL A 139 12.12 -20.63 -5.75
CA VAL A 139 13.02 -21.33 -6.69
C VAL A 139 13.12 -22.82 -6.33
N MET A 140 13.25 -23.18 -5.05
CA MET A 140 13.26 -24.58 -4.62
C MET A 140 11.98 -25.31 -5.00
N ILE A 141 10.81 -24.68 -4.84
CA ILE A 141 9.51 -25.27 -5.22
C ILE A 141 9.44 -25.46 -6.74
N MET A 142 9.84 -24.46 -7.52
CA MET A 142 9.82 -24.55 -8.99
C MET A 142 10.79 -25.62 -9.52
N GLN A 143 11.98 -25.73 -8.93
CA GLN A 143 12.95 -26.78 -9.26
C GLN A 143 12.44 -28.16 -8.84
N ALA A 144 11.75 -28.28 -7.71
CA ALA A 144 11.10 -29.53 -7.28
C ALA A 144 9.97 -29.96 -8.24
N LEU A 145 9.31 -29.00 -8.91
CA LEU A 145 8.32 -29.26 -9.96
C LEU A 145 8.95 -29.47 -11.35
N GLY A 146 10.28 -29.48 -11.47
CA GLY A 146 11.01 -29.77 -12.71
C GLY A 146 11.25 -28.58 -13.64
N LEU A 147 10.98 -27.34 -13.20
CA LEU A 147 11.26 -26.13 -13.97
C LEU A 147 12.70 -25.65 -13.70
N GLN A 148 13.52 -25.52 -14.74
CA GLN A 148 14.88 -24.95 -14.65
C GLN A 148 14.81 -23.41 -14.55
N VAL A 149 14.54 -22.91 -13.34
CA VAL A 149 14.52 -21.46 -13.06
C VAL A 149 15.88 -21.02 -12.54
N VAL A 150 16.54 -20.15 -13.29
CA VAL A 150 17.80 -19.47 -12.94
C VAL A 150 17.47 -18.22 -12.13
N MET A 151 18.29 -17.90 -11.12
CA MET A 151 18.14 -16.68 -10.33
C MET A 151 18.25 -15.44 -11.26
N PRO A 152 17.25 -14.53 -11.28
CA PRO A 152 17.35 -13.29 -12.04
C PRO A 152 18.50 -12.43 -11.51
N GLU A 153 19.33 -11.87 -12.40
CA GLU A 153 20.30 -10.86 -12.01
C GLU A 153 19.57 -9.59 -11.55
N LEU A 154 19.95 -9.06 -10.39
CA LEU A 154 19.45 -7.80 -9.87
C LEU A 154 19.93 -6.67 -10.79
N GLN A 155 19.02 -6.08 -11.56
CA GLN A 155 19.34 -4.88 -12.34
C GLN A 155 19.67 -3.72 -11.38
N PRO A 156 20.64 -2.84 -11.72
CA PRO A 156 21.00 -1.71 -10.88
C PRO A 156 19.78 -0.83 -10.61
N ASP A 157 19.59 -0.48 -9.35
CA ASP A 157 18.45 0.29 -8.84
C ASP A 157 18.18 1.53 -9.70
N ALA A 158 16.92 1.80 -10.02
CA ALA A 158 16.52 2.95 -10.83
C ALA A 158 16.90 4.32 -10.21
N PHE A 159 17.28 4.34 -8.92
CA PHE A 159 17.64 5.55 -8.17
C PHE A 159 18.97 5.37 -7.41
N PRO A 160 20.12 5.51 -8.09
CA PRO A 160 21.45 5.19 -7.53
C PRO A 160 21.87 6.05 -6.34
N PHE A 161 21.30 7.24 -6.16
CA PHE A 161 21.67 8.16 -5.08
C PHE A 161 21.21 7.71 -3.69
N LEU A 162 20.12 6.92 -3.59
CA LEU A 162 19.65 6.36 -2.32
C LEU A 162 20.41 5.08 -1.93
N GLY A 163 20.83 4.27 -2.92
CA GLY A 163 21.62 3.06 -2.68
C GLY A 163 23.01 3.34 -2.09
N PHE A 164 23.64 4.45 -2.50
CA PHE A 164 24.99 4.80 -2.03
C PHE A 164 25.10 5.03 -0.51
N MET A 165 24.03 5.51 0.13
CA MET A 165 24.01 5.69 1.60
C MET A 165 23.88 4.35 2.34
N HIS A 166 23.22 3.36 1.73
CA HIS A 166 23.01 2.03 2.29
C HIS A 166 24.23 1.12 2.09
N ASP A 167 24.85 1.19 0.91
CA ASP A 167 25.94 0.28 0.53
C ASP A 167 27.34 0.78 0.95
N GLY A 168 27.51 2.09 1.21
CA GLY A 168 28.75 2.64 1.73
C GLY A 168 29.18 2.08 3.10
N VAL A 169 28.25 1.44 3.83
CA VAL A 169 28.53 0.75 5.09
C VAL A 169 28.99 -0.70 4.88
N ILE A 170 28.55 -1.35 3.79
CA ILE A 170 28.85 -2.77 3.52
C ILE A 170 30.20 -2.94 2.81
N TYR A 171 30.62 -2.01 1.94
CA TYR A 171 31.88 -2.14 1.18
C TYR A 171 33.13 -1.62 1.90
N ARG A 172 33.01 -0.98 3.07
CA ARG A 172 34.17 -0.43 3.79
C ARG A 172 34.91 -1.43 4.70
N GLY A 173 34.61 -2.71 4.59
CA GLY A 173 35.14 -3.76 5.48
C GLY A 173 36.15 -4.72 4.87
N ASN A 174 36.50 -4.62 3.58
CA ASN A 174 37.29 -5.67 2.91
C ASN A 174 38.48 -5.18 2.05
N ASP A 175 38.90 -3.92 2.17
CA ASP A 175 40.04 -3.34 1.43
C ASP A 175 41.26 -3.09 2.34
N SER A 176 41.56 -3.99 3.28
CA SER A 176 42.76 -3.85 4.15
C SER A 176 43.71 -5.05 4.15
N ASP A 177 43.48 -6.07 3.31
CA ASP A 177 44.27 -7.31 3.32
C ASP A 177 45.06 -7.60 2.04
N ASP A 178 45.25 -6.61 1.15
CA ASP A 178 46.16 -6.75 0.01
C ASP A 178 47.24 -5.65 0.03
N ALA A 179 48.28 -5.90 0.83
CA ALA A 179 49.58 -5.22 0.80
C ALA A 179 50.65 -6.16 0.22
#